data_AF-A0A2J6HFH4-F1
#
_entry.id   AF-A0A2J6HFH4-F1
#
_cell.length_a   1.000
_cell.length_b   1.000
_cell.length_c   1.000
_cell.angle_alpha   90.00
_cell.angle_beta   90.00
_cell.angle_gamma   90.00
#
_symmetry.space_group_name_H-M   'P 1'
#
loop_
_entity.id
_entity.type
_entity.pdbx_description
1 polymer ?
#
loop_
_entity_poly.entity_id
_entity_poly.type
_entity_poly.pdbx_seq_one_letter_code
_entity_poly.pdbx_strand_id
1 'polypeptide(L)'
;MAKRKYQIDNDPSKELMFRWNAGWRSTEVYWNQEQIAVFDKNQTMSGVNLNLPDGKNLDILLIKGIFTHLVTKIDGKHIPNSMGDPQYTFRQIFLLLLVLGIINIGVGLAFFFLNNDAEIQQLGIINAAMGGLQILIGYGVMKNLFPALITAVIFMGADLVLTAISWGGNATSGGVFMKLFFLIFIFRGFSAFKEKKRIENENI
;
A
#
# COMPACT_ATOMS: atom_id res chain seq x y z
N MET A 1 -11.95 5.77 -17.88
CA MET A 1 -11.06 6.72 -17.17
C MET A 1 -11.13 6.41 -15.69
N ALA A 2 -10.01 6.48 -14.99
CA ALA A 2 -9.99 6.33 -13.54
C ALA A 2 -10.31 7.69 -12.88
N LYS A 3 -10.94 7.64 -11.71
CA LYS A 3 -11.28 8.83 -10.92
C LYS A 3 -11.05 8.58 -9.44
N ARG A 4 -10.70 9.62 -8.69
CA ARG A 4 -10.57 9.57 -7.23
C ARG A 4 -11.06 10.87 -6.62
N LYS A 5 -11.82 10.76 -5.54
CA LYS A 5 -12.42 11.87 -4.81
C LYS A 5 -11.80 11.99 -3.44
N TYR A 6 -11.64 13.22 -2.98
CA TYR A 6 -11.13 13.56 -1.66
C TYR A 6 -12.02 14.64 -1.05
N GLN A 7 -12.31 14.48 0.24
CA GLN A 7 -12.92 15.54 1.03
C GLN A 7 -11.81 16.35 1.69
N ILE A 8 -11.93 17.67 1.62
CA ILE A 8 -10.94 18.58 2.20
C ILE A 8 -11.45 19.00 3.58
N ASP A 9 -10.57 18.95 4.59
CA ASP A 9 -10.87 19.31 5.99
C ASP A 9 -12.04 18.54 6.63
N ASN A 10 -12.38 17.36 6.11
CA ASN A 10 -13.62 16.62 6.45
C ASN A 10 -14.91 17.41 6.20
N ASP A 11 -14.85 18.45 5.35
CA ASP A 11 -16.01 19.22 4.93
C ASP A 11 -16.64 18.55 3.70
N PRO A 12 -17.88 18.01 3.80
CA PRO A 12 -18.56 17.39 2.68
C PRO A 12 -18.90 18.38 1.55
N SER A 13 -18.88 19.69 1.81
CA SER A 13 -19.10 20.73 0.81
C SER A 13 -17.85 21.10 0.01
N LYS A 14 -16.68 20.58 0.38
CA LYS A 14 -15.39 20.77 -0.31
C LYS A 14 -14.89 19.44 -0.87
N GLU A 15 -15.30 19.15 -2.10
CA GLU A 15 -14.89 17.94 -2.83
C GLU A 15 -13.81 18.29 -3.87
N LEU A 16 -12.64 17.65 -3.74
CA LEU A 16 -11.60 17.66 -4.76
C LEU A 16 -11.62 16.32 -5.49
N MET A 17 -11.77 16.34 -6.81
CA MET A 17 -11.80 15.14 -7.64
C MET A 17 -10.71 15.19 -8.70
N PHE A 18 -9.99 14.09 -8.82
CA PHE A 18 -9.03 13.86 -9.89
C PHE A 18 -9.58 12.84 -10.87
N ARG A 19 -9.44 13.10 -12.17
CA ARG A 19 -9.70 12.12 -13.23
C ARG A 19 -8.46 11.96 -14.09
N TRP A 20 -8.19 10.74 -14.53
CA TRP A 20 -7.07 10.49 -15.43
C TRP A 20 -7.35 9.36 -16.41
N ASN A 21 -6.68 9.44 -17.55
CA ASN A 21 -6.70 8.41 -18.57
C ASN A 21 -5.55 7.40 -18.40
N ALA A 22 -5.59 6.33 -19.20
CA ALA A 22 -4.59 5.27 -19.14
C ALA A 22 -3.18 5.84 -19.41
N GLY A 23 -2.21 5.46 -18.57
CA GLY A 23 -0.82 5.90 -18.68
C GLY A 23 -0.57 7.36 -18.28
N TRP A 24 -1.56 8.02 -17.65
CA TRP A 24 -1.49 9.40 -17.16
C TRP A 24 -1.24 10.44 -18.25
N ARG A 25 -1.75 10.22 -19.46
CA ARG A 25 -1.58 11.18 -20.58
C ARG A 25 -2.25 12.53 -20.28
N SER A 26 -3.36 12.50 -19.56
CA SER A 26 -4.06 13.67 -19.06
C SER A 26 -4.56 13.40 -17.64
N THR A 27 -4.41 14.41 -16.78
CA THR A 27 -4.93 14.48 -15.42
C THR A 27 -5.79 15.73 -15.29
N GLU A 28 -7.06 15.54 -15.00
CA GLU A 28 -8.05 16.60 -14.82
C GLU A 28 -8.33 16.78 -13.33
N VAL A 29 -8.44 18.03 -12.89
CA VAL A 29 -8.72 18.42 -11.51
C VAL A 29 -10.05 19.14 -11.47
N TYR A 30 -10.91 18.71 -10.55
CA TYR A 30 -12.24 19.25 -10.34
C TYR A 30 -12.41 19.71 -8.91
N TRP A 31 -13.01 20.87 -8.72
CA TRP A 31 -13.44 21.41 -7.44
C TRP A 31 -14.96 21.47 -7.41
N ASN A 32 -15.60 20.79 -6.46
CA ASN A 32 -17.06 20.77 -6.34
C ASN A 32 -17.78 20.43 -7.66
N GLN A 33 -17.22 19.47 -8.41
CA GLN A 33 -17.67 19.01 -9.73
C GLN A 33 -17.39 19.94 -10.91
N GLU A 34 -16.85 21.13 -10.68
CA GLU A 34 -16.39 22.04 -11.73
C GLU A 34 -14.92 21.76 -12.09
N GLN A 35 -14.60 21.68 -13.37
CA GLN A 35 -13.23 21.45 -13.82
C GLN A 35 -12.41 22.73 -13.67
N ILE A 36 -11.38 22.69 -12.83
CA ILE A 36 -10.52 23.86 -12.56
C ILE A 36 -9.20 23.80 -13.32
N ALA A 37 -8.72 22.62 -13.68
CA ALA A 37 -7.47 22.47 -14.42
C ALA A 37 -7.38 21.14 -15.17
N VAL A 38 -6.56 21.13 -16.23
CA VAL A 38 -6.15 19.93 -16.96
C VAL A 38 -4.66 20.00 -17.19
N PHE A 39 -3.99 18.90 -16.89
CA PHE A 39 -2.55 18.77 -17.04
C PHE A 39 -2.22 17.55 -17.90
N ASP A 40 -1.16 17.68 -18.69
CA ASP A 40 -0.57 16.52 -19.35
C ASP A 40 0.37 15.75 -18.40
N LYS A 41 0.90 14.64 -18.91
CA LYS A 41 1.83 13.80 -18.17
C LYS A 41 3.12 14.52 -17.78
N ASN A 42 3.65 15.36 -18.66
CA ASN A 42 4.95 16.01 -18.45
C ASN A 42 4.82 17.09 -17.39
N GLN A 43 3.74 17.88 -17.43
CA GLN A 43 3.41 18.87 -16.42
C GLN A 43 3.26 18.22 -15.04
N THR A 44 2.46 17.16 -14.93
CA THR A 44 2.28 16.46 -13.64
C THR A 44 3.55 15.78 -13.15
N MET A 45 4.42 15.29 -14.04
CA MET A 45 5.73 14.74 -13.66
C MET A 45 6.72 15.80 -13.17
N SER A 46 6.70 17.00 -13.72
CA SER A 46 7.55 18.11 -13.27
C SER A 46 7.08 18.73 -11.96
N GLY A 47 5.85 18.41 -11.55
CA GLY A 47 5.18 19.05 -10.41
C GLY A 47 4.44 20.29 -10.87
N VAL A 48 3.18 20.40 -10.45
CA VAL A 48 2.31 21.54 -10.72
C VAL A 48 1.72 22.04 -9.42
N ASN A 49 1.67 23.35 -9.27
CA ASN A 49 1.00 24.02 -8.17
C ASN A 49 -0.22 24.76 -8.73
N LEU A 50 -1.36 24.62 -8.06
CA LEU A 50 -2.63 25.20 -8.48
C LEU A 50 -3.31 25.84 -7.26
N ASN A 51 -3.74 27.09 -7.39
CA ASN A 51 -4.56 27.72 -6.36
C ASN A 51 -6.00 27.21 -6.46
N LEU A 52 -6.50 26.70 -5.36
CA LEU A 52 -7.89 26.28 -5.22
C LEU A 52 -8.81 27.51 -5.06
N PRO A 53 -10.11 27.39 -5.40
CA PRO A 53 -11.06 28.49 -5.24
C PRO A 53 -11.20 29.03 -3.81
N ASP A 54 -10.82 28.24 -2.80
CA ASP A 54 -10.80 28.67 -1.39
C ASP A 54 -9.46 29.28 -0.95
N GLY A 55 -8.55 29.57 -1.90
CA GLY A 55 -7.28 30.24 -1.68
C GLY A 55 -6.14 29.33 -1.22
N LYS A 56 -6.39 28.02 -1.06
CA LYS A 56 -5.36 27.05 -0.69
C LYS A 56 -4.51 26.64 -1.89
N ASN A 57 -3.27 26.21 -1.64
CA ASN A 57 -2.37 25.76 -2.69
C ASN A 57 -2.41 24.24 -2.82
N LEU A 58 -2.75 23.73 -4.00
CA LEU A 58 -2.73 22.32 -4.36
C LEU A 58 -1.45 21.98 -5.14
N ASP A 59 -0.57 21.18 -4.54
CA ASP A 59 0.57 20.59 -5.22
C ASP A 59 0.19 19.23 -5.80
N ILE A 60 0.55 19.00 -7.06
CA ILE A 60 0.27 17.78 -7.80
C ILE A 60 1.59 17.30 -8.40
N LEU A 61 2.01 16.08 -8.06
CA LEU A 61 3.22 15.47 -8.58
C LEU A 61 2.97 14.00 -8.96
N LEU A 62 3.32 13.63 -10.18
CA LEU A 62 3.26 12.26 -10.66
C LEU A 62 4.59 11.55 -10.44
N ILE A 63 4.65 10.67 -9.44
CA ILE A 63 5.86 9.91 -9.13
C ILE A 63 5.89 8.63 -9.97
N LYS A 64 6.93 8.48 -10.79
CA LYS A 64 7.24 7.23 -11.48
C LYS A 64 7.88 6.24 -10.52
N GLY A 65 7.48 4.98 -10.65
CA GLY A 65 8.02 3.84 -9.92
C GLY A 65 7.39 2.57 -10.45
N ILE A 66 7.50 1.47 -9.70
CA ILE A 66 6.83 0.19 -10.02
C ILE A 66 5.32 0.40 -10.20
N PHE A 67 4.72 1.26 -9.38
CA PHE A 67 3.39 1.80 -9.58
C PHE A 67 3.46 3.31 -9.70
N THR A 68 3.15 3.83 -10.88
CA THR A 68 3.03 5.27 -11.10
C THR A 68 1.80 5.78 -10.35
N HIS A 69 1.97 6.78 -9.48
CA HIS A 69 0.90 7.31 -8.64
C HIS A 69 1.00 8.83 -8.49
N LEU A 70 -0.16 9.45 -8.26
CA LEU A 70 -0.28 10.89 -8.05
C LEU A 70 -0.11 11.20 -6.56
N VAL A 71 0.87 12.03 -6.24
CA VAL A 71 1.04 12.65 -4.93
C VAL A 71 0.37 14.02 -4.96
N THR A 72 -0.52 14.24 -4.02
CA THR A 72 -1.35 15.45 -3.95
C THR A 72 -1.24 16.04 -2.55
N LYS A 73 -0.86 17.31 -2.46
CA LYS A 73 -0.73 18.02 -1.18
C LYS A 73 -1.53 19.32 -1.21
N ILE A 74 -2.14 19.67 -0.09
CA ILE A 74 -2.79 20.96 0.13
C ILE A 74 -1.96 21.70 1.17
N ASP A 75 -1.50 22.90 0.83
CA ASP A 75 -0.63 23.73 1.68
C ASP A 75 0.58 22.93 2.22
N GLY A 76 1.21 22.14 1.34
CA GLY A 76 2.35 21.28 1.66
C GLY A 76 2.03 19.98 2.42
N LYS A 77 0.78 19.77 2.85
CA LYS A 77 0.35 18.56 3.60
C LYS A 77 -0.32 17.55 2.68
N HIS A 78 0.03 16.27 2.82
CA HIS A 78 -0.64 15.21 2.05
C HIS A 78 -2.13 15.19 2.33
N ILE A 79 -2.93 15.04 1.28
CA ILE A 79 -4.37 14.85 1.44
C ILE A 79 -4.60 13.51 2.16
N PRO A 80 -5.38 13.47 3.25
CA PRO A 80 -5.62 12.24 4.00
C PRO A 80 -6.15 11.12 3.10
N ASN A 81 -5.61 9.91 3.25
CA ASN A 81 -5.96 8.75 2.44
C ASN A 81 -5.68 8.89 0.92
N SER A 82 -4.90 9.88 0.50
CA SER A 82 -4.38 9.96 -0.87
C SER A 82 -3.28 8.92 -1.11
N MET A 83 -2.92 8.67 -2.37
CA MET A 83 -1.83 7.73 -2.68
C MET A 83 -0.46 8.22 -2.19
N GLY A 84 -0.30 9.52 -1.92
CA GLY A 84 0.91 10.10 -1.34
C GLY A 84 0.99 9.99 0.19
N ASP A 85 -0.13 9.71 0.85
CA ASP A 85 -0.19 9.60 2.31
C ASP A 85 0.54 8.32 2.81
N PRO A 86 1.59 8.47 3.64
CA PRO A 86 2.28 7.32 4.23
C PRO A 86 1.35 6.39 4.99
N GLN A 87 0.35 6.92 5.70
CA GLN A 87 -0.57 6.14 6.52
C GLN A 87 -1.44 5.23 5.65
N TYR A 88 -1.79 5.69 4.44
CA TYR A 88 -2.49 4.86 3.47
C TYR A 88 -1.66 3.64 3.06
N THR A 89 -0.35 3.83 2.81
CA THR A 89 0.55 2.73 2.45
C THR A 89 0.67 1.70 3.58
N PHE A 90 0.86 2.13 4.84
CA PHE A 90 0.93 1.22 5.97
C PHE A 90 -0.37 0.44 6.19
N ARG A 91 -1.53 1.09 6.00
CA ARG A 91 -2.84 0.43 6.07
C ARG A 91 -2.97 -0.65 4.99
N GLN A 92 -2.49 -0.40 3.77
CA GLN A 92 -2.52 -1.40 2.71
C GLN A 92 -1.63 -2.60 3.03
N ILE A 93 -0.42 -2.37 3.57
CA ILE A 93 0.48 -3.46 3.98
C ILE A 93 -0.14 -4.28 5.11
N PHE A 94 -0.77 -3.62 6.09
CA PHE A 94 -1.51 -4.29 7.14
C PHE A 94 -2.63 -5.18 6.59
N LEU A 95 -3.46 -4.65 5.69
CA LEU A 95 -4.55 -5.42 5.08
C LEU A 95 -4.03 -6.62 4.29
N LEU A 96 -2.92 -6.48 3.57
CA LEU A 96 -2.26 -7.59 2.89
C LEU A 96 -1.84 -8.68 3.88
N LEU A 97 -1.11 -8.31 4.93
CA LEU A 97 -0.63 -9.26 5.94
C LEU A 97 -1.78 -9.90 6.73
N LEU A 98 -2.86 -9.15 6.98
CA LEU A 98 -4.07 -9.63 7.62
C LEU A 98 -4.75 -10.71 6.77
N VAL A 99 -4.96 -10.44 5.47
CA VAL A 99 -5.58 -11.40 4.55
C VAL A 99 -4.74 -12.67 4.45
N LEU A 100 -3.43 -12.54 4.27
CA LEU A 100 -2.53 -13.69 4.19
C LEU A 100 -2.50 -14.48 5.50
N GLY A 101 -2.51 -13.79 6.65
CA GLY A 101 -2.58 -14.43 7.95
C GLY A 101 -3.87 -15.21 8.16
N ILE A 102 -5.02 -14.65 7.77
CA ILE A 102 -6.33 -15.34 7.82
C ILE A 102 -6.33 -16.58 6.92
N ILE A 103 -5.77 -16.48 5.70
CA ILE A 103 -5.65 -17.63 4.79
C ILE A 103 -4.79 -18.72 5.42
N ASN A 104 -3.62 -18.36 5.98
CA ASN A 104 -2.72 -19.33 6.63
C ASN A 104 -3.38 -20.01 7.84
N ILE A 105 -4.14 -19.26 8.65
CA ILE A 105 -4.95 -19.83 9.74
C ILE A 105 -6.00 -20.80 9.19
N GLY A 106 -6.76 -20.40 8.16
CA GLY A 106 -7.78 -21.25 7.55
C GLY A 106 -7.21 -22.55 6.99
N VAL A 107 -6.09 -22.49 6.26
CA VAL A 107 -5.38 -23.67 5.73
C VAL A 107 -4.84 -24.52 6.88
N GLY A 108 -4.24 -23.91 7.90
CA GLY A 108 -3.73 -24.64 9.07
C GLY A 108 -4.81 -25.39 9.84
N LEU A 109 -5.96 -24.76 10.06
CA LEU A 109 -7.12 -25.40 10.69
C LEU A 109 -7.70 -26.50 9.81
N ALA A 110 -7.76 -26.32 8.49
CA ALA A 110 -8.17 -27.37 7.58
C ALA A 110 -7.25 -28.60 7.66
N PHE A 111 -5.92 -28.40 7.72
CA PHE A 111 -4.98 -29.49 7.92
C PHE A 111 -5.19 -30.21 9.25
N PHE A 112 -5.46 -29.46 10.32
CA PHE A 112 -5.71 -30.01 11.64
C PHE A 112 -7.01 -30.84 11.72
N PHE A 113 -8.12 -30.35 11.14
CA PHE A 113 -9.42 -31.00 11.28
C PHE A 113 -9.73 -32.05 10.20
N LEU A 114 -9.15 -31.93 9.00
CA LEU A 114 -9.50 -32.79 7.86
C LEU A 114 -8.55 -33.97 7.66
N ASN A 115 -7.44 -34.03 8.40
CA ASN A 115 -6.46 -35.10 8.28
C ASN A 115 -6.31 -35.84 9.61
N ASN A 116 -6.19 -37.16 9.54
CA ASN A 116 -5.98 -38.02 10.71
C ASN A 116 -4.49 -38.31 10.97
N ASP A 117 -3.61 -37.85 10.07
CA ASP A 117 -2.17 -37.99 10.22
C ASP A 117 -1.64 -36.94 11.19
N ALA A 118 -0.99 -37.40 12.26
CA ALA A 118 -0.43 -36.54 13.30
C ALA A 118 0.62 -35.55 12.76
N GLU A 119 1.39 -35.93 11.74
CA GLU A 119 2.39 -35.05 11.14
C GLU A 119 1.72 -33.90 10.38
N ILE A 120 0.65 -34.20 9.62
CA ILE A 120 -0.12 -33.19 8.88
C ILE A 120 -0.86 -32.25 9.85
N GLN A 121 -1.40 -32.78 10.95
CA GLN A 121 -2.02 -31.96 11.98
C GLN A 121 -1.02 -31.01 12.63
N GLN A 122 0.21 -31.48 12.93
CA GLN A 122 1.26 -30.64 13.49
C GLN A 122 1.66 -29.51 12.52
N LEU A 123 1.78 -29.80 11.23
CA LEU A 123 1.98 -28.79 10.19
C LEU A 123 0.83 -27.77 10.16
N GLY A 124 -0.40 -28.24 10.35
CA GLY A 124 -1.59 -27.39 10.46
C GLY A 124 -1.49 -26.37 11.60
N ILE A 125 -1.08 -26.80 12.79
CA ILE A 125 -0.88 -25.93 13.96
C ILE A 125 0.22 -24.90 13.68
N ILE A 126 1.36 -25.34 13.14
CA ILE A 126 2.48 -24.44 12.80
C ILE A 126 2.02 -23.38 11.79
N ASN A 127 1.30 -23.79 10.74
CA ASN A 127 0.81 -22.86 9.72
C ASN A 127 -0.20 -21.85 10.28
N ALA A 128 -1.09 -22.29 11.18
CA ALA A 128 -2.01 -21.38 11.86
C ALA A 128 -1.28 -20.39 12.78
N ALA A 129 -0.27 -20.85 13.52
CA ALA A 129 0.56 -19.98 14.35
C ALA A 129 1.34 -18.95 13.50
N MET A 130 1.88 -19.36 12.35
CA MET A 130 2.51 -18.46 11.38
C MET A 130 1.53 -17.40 10.87
N GLY A 131 0.29 -17.79 10.57
CA GLY A 131 -0.76 -16.85 10.19
C GLY A 131 -1.06 -15.82 11.29
N GLY A 132 -1.15 -16.25 12.55
CA GLY A 132 -1.30 -15.36 13.70
C GLY A 132 -0.13 -14.37 13.85
N LEU A 133 1.10 -14.85 13.71
CA LEU A 133 2.30 -14.01 13.75
C LEU A 133 2.29 -12.96 12.62
N GLN A 134 1.86 -13.34 11.41
CA GLN A 134 1.77 -12.43 10.27
C GLN A 134 0.78 -11.28 10.54
N ILE A 135 -0.35 -11.56 11.20
CA ILE A 135 -1.32 -10.55 11.62
C ILE A 135 -0.70 -9.58 12.64
N LEU A 136 0.03 -10.11 13.63
CA LEU A 136 0.71 -9.29 14.65
C LEU A 136 1.77 -8.36 14.03
N ILE A 137 2.56 -8.87 13.09
CA ILE A 137 3.53 -8.07 12.33
C ILE A 137 2.80 -6.97 11.55
N GLY A 138 1.72 -7.32 10.85
CA GLY A 138 0.91 -6.36 10.12
C GLY A 138 0.34 -5.24 11.01
N TYR A 139 -0.14 -5.60 12.20
CA TYR A 139 -0.62 -4.61 13.17
C TYR A 139 0.51 -3.66 13.61
N GLY A 140 1.73 -4.18 13.81
CA GLY A 140 2.91 -3.37 14.07
C GLY A 140 3.23 -2.39 12.92
N VAL A 141 3.10 -2.83 11.67
CA VAL A 141 3.27 -1.97 10.49
C VAL A 141 2.21 -0.85 10.47
N MET A 142 0.94 -1.16 10.76
CA MET A 142 -0.13 -0.16 10.85
C MET A 142 0.16 0.91 11.92
N LYS A 143 0.83 0.52 13.01
CA LYS A 143 1.29 1.41 14.08
C LYS A 143 2.58 2.16 13.75
N ASN A 144 3.04 2.10 12.50
CA ASN A 144 4.23 2.78 12.02
C ASN A 144 5.52 2.34 12.74
N LEU A 145 5.58 1.09 13.21
CA LEU A 145 6.77 0.56 13.87
C LEU A 145 7.79 0.10 12.82
N PHE A 146 8.93 0.79 12.74
CA PHE A 146 10.01 0.44 11.82
C PHE A 146 10.50 -1.02 11.96
N PRO A 147 10.69 -1.56 13.18
CA PRO A 147 11.07 -2.96 13.34
C PRO A 147 10.02 -3.93 12.76
N ALA A 148 8.72 -3.62 12.86
CA ALA A 148 7.68 -4.47 12.31
C ALA A 148 7.73 -4.53 10.78
N LEU A 149 8.09 -3.43 10.11
CA LEU A 149 8.29 -3.42 8.66
C LEU A 149 9.48 -4.29 8.24
N ILE A 150 10.60 -4.21 8.96
CA ILE A 150 11.76 -5.09 8.73
C ILE A 150 11.36 -6.56 8.92
N THR A 151 10.68 -6.87 10.03
CA THR A 151 10.21 -8.23 10.30
C THR A 151 9.27 -8.74 9.21
N ALA A 152 8.36 -7.91 8.69
CA ALA A 152 7.46 -8.28 7.58
C ALA A 152 8.23 -8.70 6.33
N VAL A 153 9.28 -7.97 5.98
CA VAL A 153 10.13 -8.24 4.82
C VAL A 153 10.95 -9.50 5.01
N ILE A 154 11.57 -9.68 6.18
CA ILE A 154 12.32 -10.89 6.50
C ILE A 154 11.39 -12.12 6.48
N PHE A 155 10.22 -12.00 7.11
CA PHE A 155 9.25 -13.08 7.19
C PHE A 155 8.73 -13.51 5.81
N MET A 156 8.31 -12.55 4.97
CA MET A 156 7.91 -12.85 3.59
C MET A 156 9.05 -13.34 2.71
N GLY A 157 10.26 -12.79 2.89
CA GLY A 157 11.44 -13.21 2.15
C GLY A 157 11.81 -14.66 2.45
N ALA A 158 11.81 -15.03 3.73
CA ALA A 158 12.04 -16.41 4.16
C ALA A 158 10.99 -17.37 3.59
N ASP A 159 9.70 -17.02 3.68
CA ASP A 159 8.61 -17.81 3.11
C ASP A 159 8.73 -17.99 1.59
N LEU A 160 9.12 -16.93 0.86
CA LEU A 160 9.40 -16.99 -0.57
C LEU A 160 10.55 -17.96 -0.88
N VAL A 161 11.66 -17.88 -0.14
CA VAL A 161 12.82 -18.77 -0.32
C VAL A 161 12.46 -20.22 -0.03
N LEU A 162 11.76 -20.50 1.07
CA LEU A 162 11.30 -21.85 1.41
C LEU A 162 10.36 -22.42 0.34
N THR A 163 9.48 -21.58 -0.20
CA THR A 163 8.59 -21.97 -1.31
C THR A 163 9.38 -22.23 -2.58
N ALA A 164 10.38 -21.41 -2.92
CA ALA A 164 11.20 -21.65 -4.10
C ALA A 164 11.99 -22.97 -4.00
N ILE A 165 12.51 -23.30 -2.81
CA ILE A 165 13.23 -24.55 -2.55
C ILE A 165 12.30 -25.76 -2.66
N SER A 166 11.11 -25.72 -2.05
CA SER A 166 10.19 -26.85 -2.06
C SER A 166 9.65 -27.20 -3.45
N TRP A 167 9.65 -26.23 -4.37
CA TRP A 167 9.26 -26.43 -5.77
C TRP A 167 10.48 -26.71 -6.70
N GLY A 168 11.64 -27.04 -6.14
CA GLY A 168 12.83 -27.43 -6.91
C GLY A 168 13.42 -26.29 -7.74
N GLY A 169 13.25 -25.03 -7.33
CA GLY A 169 13.76 -23.86 -8.05
C GLY A 169 12.98 -23.48 -9.30
N ASN A 170 11.88 -24.18 -9.62
CA ASN A 170 11.00 -23.81 -10.73
C ASN A 170 10.17 -22.57 -10.37
N ALA A 171 10.74 -21.40 -10.67
CA ALA A 171 10.13 -20.09 -10.46
C ALA A 171 8.87 -19.84 -11.32
N THR A 172 8.50 -20.78 -12.20
CA THR A 172 7.30 -20.69 -13.05
C THR A 172 5.99 -20.98 -12.32
N SER A 173 6.04 -21.43 -11.06
CA SER A 173 4.81 -21.58 -10.27
C SER A 173 4.23 -20.19 -9.95
N GLY A 174 2.95 -19.99 -10.28
CA GLY A 174 2.26 -18.71 -10.03
C GLY A 174 2.31 -18.26 -8.57
N GLY A 175 2.50 -19.19 -7.62
CA GLY A 175 2.67 -18.92 -6.20
C GLY A 175 3.96 -18.13 -5.87
N VAL A 176 5.08 -18.45 -6.51
CA VAL A 176 6.36 -17.74 -6.31
C VAL A 176 6.26 -16.30 -6.82
N PHE A 177 5.65 -16.11 -8.00
CA PHE A 177 5.42 -14.78 -8.54
C PHE A 177 4.51 -13.92 -7.66
N MET A 178 3.42 -14.48 -7.13
CA MET A 178 2.52 -13.76 -6.21
C MET A 178 3.23 -13.36 -4.92
N LYS A 179 4.03 -14.25 -4.33
CA LYS A 179 4.82 -13.94 -3.13
C LYS A 179 5.87 -12.85 -3.41
N LEU A 180 6.53 -12.88 -4.57
CA LEU A 180 7.46 -11.83 -4.98
C LEU A 180 6.74 -10.49 -5.14
N PHE A 181 5.55 -10.48 -5.74
CA PHE A 181 4.72 -9.28 -5.86
C PHE A 181 4.35 -8.70 -4.49
N PHE A 182 3.96 -9.55 -3.52
CA PHE A 182 3.69 -9.11 -2.16
C PHE A 182 4.92 -8.53 -1.47
N LEU A 183 6.08 -9.14 -1.64
CA LEU A 183 7.34 -8.64 -1.08
C LEU A 183 7.66 -7.24 -1.62
N ILE A 184 7.57 -7.04 -2.94
CA ILE A 184 7.74 -5.74 -3.59
C ILE A 184 6.73 -4.72 -3.04
N PHE A 185 5.49 -5.14 -2.80
CA PHE A 185 4.47 -4.29 -2.22
C PHE A 185 4.83 -3.82 -0.80
N ILE A 186 5.34 -4.71 0.05
CA ILE A 186 5.79 -4.38 1.41
C ILE A 186 7.00 -3.44 1.39
N PHE A 187 7.93 -3.62 0.44
CA PHE A 187 9.10 -2.73 0.29
C PHE A 187 8.73 -1.25 0.12
N ARG A 188 7.55 -0.94 -0.44
CA ARG A 188 7.06 0.44 -0.55
C ARG A 188 6.85 1.10 0.81
N GLY A 189 6.65 0.31 1.87
CA GLY A 189 6.54 0.78 3.25
C GLY A 189 7.79 1.55 3.72
N PHE A 190 8.99 1.24 3.19
CA PHE A 190 10.21 1.96 3.58
C PHE A 190 10.21 3.40 3.06
N SER A 191 9.76 3.62 1.84
CA SER A 191 9.59 4.96 1.27
C SER A 191 8.54 5.75 2.04
N ALA A 192 7.41 5.11 2.40
CA ALA A 192 6.38 5.72 3.24
C ALA A 192 6.94 6.09 4.63
N PHE A 193 7.77 5.24 5.23
CA PHE A 193 8.39 5.52 6.53
C PHE A 193 9.36 6.71 6.47
N LYS A 194 10.19 6.78 5.42
CA LYS A 194 11.10 7.92 5.20
C LYS A 194 10.32 9.22 5.04
N GLU A 195 9.22 9.19 4.27
CA GLU A 195 8.37 10.36 4.07
C GLU A 195 7.67 10.78 5.36
N LYS A 196 7.15 9.83 6.16
CA LYS A 196 6.56 10.11 7.47
C LYS A 196 7.56 10.82 8.39
N LYS A 197 8.80 10.31 8.48
CA LYS A 197 9.86 10.91 9.30
C LYS A 197 10.24 12.31 8.81
N ARG A 198 10.24 12.54 7.49
CA ARG A 198 10.45 13.87 6.90
C ARG A 198 9.38 14.85 7.35
N ILE A 199 8.10 14.45 7.29
CA ILE A 199 6.97 15.28 7.74
C ILE A 199 7.04 15.56 9.25
N GLU A 200 7.37 14.55 10.07
CA GLU A 200 7.53 14.74 11.52
C GLU A 200 8.63 15.76 11.84
N ASN A 201 9.75 15.72 11.11
CA ASN A 201 10.86 16.66 11.29
C ASN A 201 10.56 18.08 10.78
N GLU A 202 9.68 18.24 9.79
CA GLU A 202 9.26 19.56 9.25
C GLU A 202 8.25 20.28 10.15
N ASN A 203 7.66 19.58 11.13
CA ASN A 203 6.68 20.13 12.08
C ASN A 203 7.27 20.37 13.49
N ILE A 204 8.60 20.27 13.65
CA ILE A 204 9.36 20.57 14.88
C ILE A 204 10.19 21.83 14.63
#